data_AF-A0A950JRJ7-F1
#
_entry.id   AF-A0A950JRJ7-F1
#
_cell.length_a   1.000
_cell.length_b   1.000
_cell.length_c   1.000
_cell.angle_alpha   90.00
_cell.angle_beta   90.00
_cell.angle_gamma   90.00
#
_symmetry.space_group_name_H-M   'P 1'
#
loop_
_entity.id
_entity.type
_entity.pdbx_description
1 polymer ?
#
loop_
_entity_poly.entity_id
_entity_poly.type
_entity_poly.pdbx_seq_one_letter_code
_entity_poly.pdbx_strand_id
1 'polypeptide(L)'
;MRKLKAAILSAAILAASVPAAHATLQISDKSTKNMSCSAGECSAIDADAVMNVNDLVALLNQFDVHVVADPASSQDIVVVSPLAWAAPHALALESDDVIYLRNTITVQGQGGLDFRVAGGPIFQKKGAVHFWDTASHLTIDGQDFRLVNSVAGLAAAVAAHPGASLALANDYDAKADGQYKSVPVSTPFAGTFEGLGNTISNFSIWDTAENNIALFASIKGKAVIRNLGMAKVNVLAENTFNNAAGGLVAYNAGTILNCRVDGGTVRTDFAGTLGGLVGITYGHIYRSWANVSVEGAQSAEVGGLVGNAHGQVQNVYALGRVIAGDQSDVGGLIGYNFAHVRDGYSTGQVSGGQNARVGGSLGTTQLPVHDLYWDTETSGTTFGVAGTNIDGVTGMTTAELQAGLPPGFLNGSWSQSAKVNQGFPYLAANPPR
;
A
#
# COMPACT_ATOMS: atom_id res chain seq x y z
N MET A 1 22.21 23.78 -27.25
CA MET A 1 22.30 22.33 -26.98
C MET A 1 21.79 22.07 -25.56
N ARG A 2 20.50 21.77 -25.42
CA ARG A 2 19.85 21.42 -24.15
C ARG A 2 20.31 20.01 -23.75
N LYS A 3 20.99 19.87 -22.61
CA LYS A 3 21.33 18.55 -22.04
C LYS A 3 20.07 17.99 -21.38
N LEU A 4 19.52 16.92 -21.94
CA LEU A 4 18.56 16.03 -21.28
C LEU A 4 19.20 15.53 -19.96
N LYS A 5 18.65 15.91 -18.81
CA LYS A 5 18.83 15.15 -17.58
C LYS A 5 17.80 14.02 -17.62
N ALA A 6 18.26 12.80 -17.84
CA ALA A 6 17.46 11.61 -17.63
C ALA A 6 17.15 11.54 -16.12
N ALA A 7 15.88 11.66 -15.76
CA ALA A 7 15.39 11.36 -14.43
C ALA A 7 15.51 9.85 -14.21
N ILE A 8 16.57 9.44 -13.51
CA ILE A 8 16.62 8.14 -12.86
C ILE A 8 15.80 8.32 -11.59
N LEU A 9 14.62 7.71 -11.55
CA LEU A 9 13.84 7.53 -10.33
C LEU A 9 14.65 6.57 -9.43
N SER A 10 15.67 7.10 -8.77
CA SER A 10 16.22 6.44 -7.60
C SER A 10 15.12 6.57 -6.56
N ALA A 11 14.43 5.46 -6.28
CA ALA A 11 13.62 5.34 -5.08
C ALA A 11 14.58 5.59 -3.91
N ALA A 12 14.66 6.85 -3.47
CA ALA A 12 15.33 7.20 -2.24
C ALA A 12 14.57 6.41 -1.17
N ILE A 13 15.22 5.35 -0.70
CA ILE A 13 14.85 4.66 0.52
C ILE A 13 15.03 5.72 1.60
N LEU A 14 14.00 6.52 1.85
CA LEU A 14 13.86 7.16 3.15
C LEU A 14 13.68 5.99 4.13
N ALA A 15 14.80 5.52 4.65
CA ALA A 15 14.85 5.20 6.06
C ALA A 15 14.22 6.43 6.73
N ALA A 16 13.06 6.24 7.37
CA ALA A 16 12.57 7.23 8.30
C ALA A 16 13.61 7.25 9.42
N SER A 17 14.70 7.99 9.24
CA SER A 17 15.43 8.56 10.36
C SER A 17 14.38 9.27 11.17
N VAL A 18 14.23 8.87 12.43
CA VAL A 18 13.31 9.49 13.39
C VAL A 18 13.45 11.00 13.21
N PRO A 19 12.43 11.71 12.69
CA PRO A 19 12.52 13.13 12.70
C PRO A 19 12.48 13.51 14.18
N ALA A 20 13.51 14.21 14.65
CA ALA A 20 13.37 15.03 15.85
C ALA A 20 12.07 15.81 15.68
N ALA A 21 11.16 15.77 16.65
CA ALA A 21 9.80 16.30 16.52
C ALA A 21 9.78 17.63 15.74
N HIS A 22 9.53 17.55 14.43
CA HIS A 22 9.53 18.74 13.58
C HIS A 22 8.32 19.56 13.97
N ALA A 23 8.46 20.87 13.82
CA ALA A 23 7.33 21.77 13.88
C ALA A 23 6.24 21.27 12.90
N THR A 24 4.96 21.49 13.19
CA THR A 24 3.89 20.95 12.34
C THR A 24 2.76 21.95 12.20
N LEU A 25 2.48 22.35 10.96
CA LEU A 25 1.27 23.05 10.58
C LEU A 25 0.08 22.09 10.66
N GLN A 26 -0.89 22.38 11.54
CA GLN A 26 -2.11 21.57 11.65
C GLN A 26 -3.26 22.20 10.88
N ILE A 27 -3.82 21.46 9.93
CA ILE A 27 -5.13 21.77 9.34
C ILE A 27 -6.19 21.06 10.21
N SER A 28 -6.96 21.84 10.99
CA SER A 28 -7.83 21.32 12.05
C SER A 28 -9.09 22.15 12.28
N ASP A 29 -9.92 21.76 13.24
CA ASP A 29 -11.11 22.49 13.70
C ASP A 29 -10.81 23.57 14.75
N LYS A 30 -9.55 23.67 15.21
CA LYS A 30 -9.11 24.71 16.14
C LYS A 30 -8.97 26.04 15.42
N SER A 31 -9.07 27.15 16.16
CA SER A 31 -8.93 28.50 15.63
C SER A 31 -7.60 28.69 14.89
N THR A 32 -7.65 29.42 13.78
CA THR A 32 -6.44 29.78 13.03
C THR A 32 -5.50 30.58 13.92
N LYS A 33 -4.23 30.16 13.97
CA LYS A 33 -3.18 30.83 14.73
C LYS A 33 -1.83 30.62 14.06
N ASN A 34 -0.94 31.60 14.21
CA ASN A 34 0.41 31.57 13.65
C ASN A 34 0.40 31.25 12.14
N MET A 35 -0.57 31.85 11.44
CA MET A 35 -0.71 31.83 9.98
C MET A 35 -0.71 33.27 9.47
N SER A 36 -0.03 33.50 8.36
CA SER A 36 -0.17 34.73 7.55
C SER A 36 -0.93 34.38 6.28
N CYS A 37 -2.16 34.89 6.13
CA CYS A 37 -3.01 34.61 4.98
C CYS A 37 -3.43 35.90 4.27
N SER A 38 -3.21 35.98 2.95
CA SER A 38 -3.65 37.09 2.11
C SER A 38 -4.01 36.59 0.70
N ALA A 39 -5.25 36.84 0.27
CA ALA A 39 -5.74 36.56 -1.09
C ALA A 39 -5.46 35.13 -1.60
N GLY A 40 -5.62 34.11 -0.73
CA GLY A 40 -5.39 32.70 -1.07
C GLY A 40 -3.99 32.20 -0.77
N GLU A 41 -3.01 33.07 -0.50
CA GLU A 41 -1.68 32.65 -0.05
C GLU A 41 -1.64 32.59 1.47
N CYS A 42 -1.39 31.41 2.04
CA CYS A 42 -1.34 31.15 3.47
C CYS A 42 -0.01 30.49 3.84
N SER A 43 0.76 31.10 4.75
CA SER A 43 2.02 30.54 5.22
C SER A 43 2.04 30.41 6.75
N ALA A 44 2.55 29.30 7.25
CA ALA A 44 2.85 29.14 8.67
C ALA A 44 3.95 30.13 9.08
N ILE A 45 3.80 30.77 10.23
CA ILE A 45 4.79 31.74 10.76
C ILE A 45 5.44 31.30 12.08
N ASP A 46 4.96 30.23 12.71
CA ASP A 46 5.52 29.65 13.93
C ASP A 46 5.26 28.13 14.00
N ALA A 47 5.99 27.40 14.84
CA ALA A 47 6.06 25.95 14.88
C ALA A 47 4.77 25.23 15.31
N ASP A 48 3.86 25.95 15.98
CA ASP A 48 2.56 25.47 16.45
C ASP A 48 1.41 26.04 15.60
N ALA A 49 1.67 26.38 14.34
CA ALA A 49 0.70 26.92 13.41
C ALA A 49 -0.53 26.02 13.22
N VAL A 50 -1.68 26.68 13.12
CA VAL A 50 -2.96 26.02 12.87
C VAL A 50 -3.71 26.79 11.81
N MET A 51 -4.15 26.06 10.77
CA MET A 51 -5.13 26.55 9.80
C MET A 51 -6.49 25.92 10.13
N ASN A 52 -7.49 26.76 10.45
CA ASN A 52 -8.85 26.29 10.67
C ASN A 52 -9.48 25.84 9.34
N VAL A 53 -10.16 24.68 9.33
CA VAL A 53 -10.82 24.15 8.14
C VAL A 53 -11.91 25.08 7.59
N ASN A 54 -12.66 25.79 8.43
CA ASN A 54 -13.72 26.69 7.97
C ASN A 54 -13.14 27.97 7.36
N ASP A 55 -12.06 28.51 7.94
CA ASP A 55 -11.34 29.66 7.37
C ASP A 55 -10.74 29.28 6.01
N LEU A 56 -10.18 28.07 5.89
CA LEU A 56 -9.64 27.55 4.64
C LEU A 56 -10.73 27.39 3.57
N VAL A 57 -11.89 26.84 3.93
CA VAL A 57 -13.04 26.73 3.02
C VAL A 57 -13.58 28.10 2.62
N ALA A 58 -13.59 29.08 3.53
CA ALA A 58 -14.01 30.45 3.22
C ALA A 58 -13.07 31.13 2.20
N LEU A 59 -11.76 30.83 2.25
CA LEU A 59 -10.80 31.24 1.23
C LEU A 59 -11.03 30.51 -0.10
N LEU A 60 -11.22 29.18 -0.08
CA LEU A 60 -11.50 28.37 -1.26
C LEU A 60 -12.81 28.73 -1.97
N ASN A 61 -13.73 29.41 -1.30
CA ASN A 61 -14.93 29.95 -1.95
C ASN A 61 -14.65 31.18 -2.82
N GLN A 62 -13.44 31.76 -2.75
CA GLN A 62 -13.09 33.02 -3.42
C GLN A 62 -11.84 32.91 -4.28
N PHE A 63 -10.88 32.06 -3.91
CA PHE A 63 -9.56 31.96 -4.52
C PHE A 63 -9.10 30.52 -4.60
N ASP A 64 -8.19 30.25 -5.54
CA ASP A 64 -7.26 29.13 -5.36
C ASP A 64 -6.41 29.42 -4.12
N VAL A 65 -6.24 28.42 -3.27
CA VAL A 65 -5.56 28.58 -1.98
C VAL A 65 -4.28 27.78 -1.97
N HIS A 66 -3.19 28.42 -1.60
CA HIS A 66 -1.89 27.82 -1.44
C HIS A 66 -1.47 27.91 0.04
N VAL A 67 -1.31 26.75 0.67
CA VAL A 67 -0.92 26.61 2.07
C VAL A 67 0.51 26.08 2.12
N VAL A 68 1.42 26.90 2.64
CA VAL A 68 2.85 26.61 2.74
C VAL A 68 3.23 26.40 4.19
N ALA A 69 3.88 25.27 4.46
CA ALA A 69 4.66 25.09 5.67
C ALA A 69 6.06 25.71 5.45
N ASP A 70 6.33 26.87 6.07
CA ASP A 70 7.52 27.68 5.76
C ASP A 70 8.85 26.93 6.07
N PRO A 71 9.78 26.82 5.10
CA PRO A 71 11.11 26.23 5.28
C PRO A 71 11.93 26.82 6.44
N ALA A 72 11.72 28.09 6.81
CA ALA A 72 12.42 28.72 7.94
C ALA A 72 12.12 28.03 9.30
N SER A 73 11.05 27.22 9.35
CA SER A 73 10.62 26.47 10.54
C SER A 73 10.58 24.94 10.34
N SER A 74 10.96 24.44 9.16
CA SER A 74 10.93 23.00 8.78
C SER A 74 9.64 22.31 9.25
N GLN A 75 8.50 22.79 8.75
CA GLN A 75 7.19 22.32 9.17
C GLN A 75 6.64 21.19 8.30
N ASP A 76 6.22 20.11 8.94
CA ASP A 76 5.31 19.13 8.35
C ASP A 76 3.92 19.76 8.19
N ILE A 77 3.12 19.29 7.24
CA ILE A 77 1.67 19.54 7.24
C ILE A 77 0.96 18.31 7.78
N VAL A 78 0.04 18.49 8.72
CA VAL A 78 -0.88 17.43 9.16
C VAL A 78 -2.34 17.85 9.04
N VAL A 79 -3.12 17.07 8.30
CA VAL A 79 -4.57 17.23 8.21
C VAL A 79 -5.24 16.32 9.22
N VAL A 80 -5.74 16.89 10.31
CA VAL A 80 -6.31 16.12 11.43
C VAL A 80 -7.85 16.20 11.50
N SER A 81 -8.45 17.21 10.90
CA SER A 81 -9.91 17.34 10.78
C SER A 81 -10.35 17.19 9.33
N PRO A 82 -11.59 16.70 9.07
CA PRO A 82 -12.09 16.59 7.70
C PRO A 82 -12.14 17.97 7.04
N LEU A 83 -11.73 18.03 5.78
CA LEU A 83 -11.79 19.23 4.94
C LEU A 83 -12.63 18.92 3.71
N ALA A 84 -13.60 19.77 3.37
CA ALA A 84 -14.42 19.59 2.17
C ALA A 84 -14.85 20.93 1.58
N TRP A 85 -14.83 21.04 0.25
CA TRP A 85 -15.32 22.21 -0.47
C TRP A 85 -15.92 21.83 -1.82
N ALA A 86 -16.89 22.63 -2.28
CA ALA A 86 -17.56 22.45 -3.57
C ALA A 86 -17.18 23.52 -4.61
N ALA A 87 -16.52 24.61 -4.18
CA ALA A 87 -16.07 25.66 -5.07
C ALA A 87 -15.08 25.13 -6.13
N PRO A 88 -15.02 25.74 -7.33
CA PRO A 88 -14.17 25.28 -8.42
C PRO A 88 -12.68 25.62 -8.21
N HIS A 89 -12.31 26.15 -7.05
CA HIS A 89 -10.96 26.57 -6.73
C HIS A 89 -10.09 25.40 -6.25
N ALA A 90 -8.80 25.52 -6.50
CA ALA A 90 -7.81 24.51 -6.13
C ALA A 90 -7.19 24.78 -4.75
N LEU A 91 -6.85 23.71 -4.04
CA LEU A 91 -6.02 23.76 -2.84
C LEU A 91 -4.62 23.20 -3.17
N ALA A 92 -3.58 23.99 -2.95
CA ALA A 92 -2.19 23.52 -2.96
C ALA A 92 -1.67 23.42 -1.53
N LEU A 93 -1.09 22.28 -1.17
CA LEU A 93 -0.41 22.05 0.11
C LEU A 93 1.07 21.82 -0.17
N GLU A 94 1.94 22.66 0.38
CA GLU A 94 3.38 22.66 0.13
C GLU A 94 4.18 22.45 1.42
N SER A 95 5.04 21.43 1.42
CA SER A 95 5.96 21.11 2.52
C SER A 95 7.25 20.50 1.96
N ASP A 96 8.39 20.88 2.53
CA ASP A 96 9.71 20.37 2.15
C ASP A 96 10.02 18.97 2.74
N ASP A 97 9.25 18.52 3.73
CA ASP A 97 9.45 17.22 4.38
C ASP A 97 8.25 16.28 4.16
N VAL A 98 7.19 16.40 4.96
CA VAL A 98 6.04 15.48 4.88
C VAL A 98 4.68 16.17 4.96
N ILE A 99 3.73 15.65 4.17
CA ILE A 99 2.30 15.92 4.32
C ILE A 99 1.61 14.66 4.84
N TYR A 100 1.12 14.71 6.08
CA TYR A 100 0.36 13.64 6.70
C TYR A 100 -1.15 13.89 6.61
N LEU A 101 -1.88 12.95 6.02
CA LEU A 101 -3.34 12.93 6.07
C LEU A 101 -3.78 11.95 7.15
N ARG A 102 -4.33 12.48 8.24
CA ARG A 102 -4.96 11.70 9.32
C ARG A 102 -6.49 11.68 9.24
N ASN A 103 -7.03 12.52 8.37
CA ASN A 103 -8.45 12.67 8.10
C ASN A 103 -8.68 12.95 6.61
N THR A 104 -9.94 12.94 6.19
CA THR A 104 -10.31 13.02 4.78
C THR A 104 -10.26 14.44 4.23
N ILE A 105 -9.73 14.60 3.00
CA ILE A 105 -9.94 15.77 2.15
C ILE A 105 -10.95 15.39 1.07
N THR A 106 -12.04 16.14 0.92
CA THR A 106 -13.09 15.88 -0.09
C THR A 106 -13.26 17.08 -1.03
N VAL A 107 -12.95 16.88 -2.30
CA VAL A 107 -13.30 17.83 -3.38
C VAL A 107 -14.69 17.47 -3.89
N GLN A 108 -15.70 18.26 -3.50
CA GLN A 108 -17.12 18.00 -3.79
C GLN A 108 -17.57 18.55 -5.14
N GLY A 109 -16.82 19.50 -5.70
CA GLY A 109 -17.07 20.11 -7.02
C GLY A 109 -15.91 19.89 -7.98
N GLN A 110 -15.76 20.77 -8.97
CA GLN A 110 -14.69 20.72 -9.98
C GLN A 110 -13.36 21.34 -9.51
N GLY A 111 -13.17 21.49 -8.20
CA GLY A 111 -11.92 22.02 -7.65
C GLY A 111 -10.73 21.11 -7.93
N GLY A 112 -9.53 21.61 -7.61
CA GLY A 112 -8.28 20.86 -7.75
C GLY A 112 -7.58 20.63 -6.41
N LEU A 113 -6.68 19.65 -6.37
CA LEU A 113 -5.77 19.44 -5.24
C LEU A 113 -4.34 19.25 -5.76
N ASP A 114 -3.40 19.98 -5.17
CA ASP A 114 -1.99 19.92 -5.52
C ASP A 114 -1.17 19.62 -4.27
N PHE A 115 -0.54 18.45 -4.23
CA PHE A 115 0.41 18.09 -3.17
C PHE A 115 1.83 18.38 -3.65
N ARG A 116 2.43 19.44 -3.12
CA ARG A 116 3.81 19.83 -3.38
C ARG A 116 4.70 19.31 -2.27
N VAL A 117 4.96 18.00 -2.32
CA VAL A 117 5.85 17.29 -1.40
C VAL A 117 6.46 16.11 -2.13
N ALA A 118 7.76 15.90 -1.93
CA ALA A 118 8.50 14.83 -2.59
C ALA A 118 7.87 13.46 -2.28
N GLY A 119 7.52 12.70 -3.32
CA GLY A 119 6.92 11.39 -3.15
C GLY A 119 5.43 11.39 -2.73
N GLY A 120 4.83 12.54 -2.47
CA GLY A 120 3.40 12.69 -2.17
C GLY A 120 2.99 12.48 -0.71
N PRO A 121 1.69 12.61 -0.40
CA PRO A 121 1.18 12.58 0.97
C PRO A 121 1.24 11.17 1.59
N ILE A 122 1.36 11.12 2.92
CA ILE A 122 1.30 9.91 3.73
C ILE A 122 -0.07 9.77 4.38
N PHE A 123 -0.74 8.65 4.12
CA PHE A 123 -2.07 8.36 4.66
C PHE A 123 -1.98 7.58 5.97
N GLN A 124 -2.49 8.18 7.05
CA GLN A 124 -2.53 7.58 8.38
C GLN A 124 -3.97 7.55 8.90
N LYS A 125 -4.29 6.66 9.83
CA LYS A 125 -5.62 6.61 10.47
C LYS A 125 -6.75 6.57 9.40
N LYS A 126 -7.57 7.62 9.32
CA LYS A 126 -8.69 7.78 8.38
C LYS A 126 -8.34 8.66 7.17
N GLY A 127 -7.07 8.96 6.96
CA GLY A 127 -6.60 9.79 5.85
C GLY A 127 -7.00 9.21 4.50
N ALA A 128 -7.68 10.00 3.69
CA ALA A 128 -7.99 9.69 2.30
C ALA A 128 -8.24 11.00 1.53
N VAL A 129 -8.12 10.96 0.21
CA VAL A 129 -8.59 12.03 -0.65
C VAL A 129 -9.73 11.52 -1.52
N HIS A 130 -10.83 12.26 -1.52
CA HIS A 130 -12.06 11.95 -2.25
C HIS A 130 -12.35 13.04 -3.28
N PHE A 131 -12.64 12.66 -4.51
CA PHE A 131 -13.06 13.54 -5.60
C PHE A 131 -14.44 13.11 -6.11
N TRP A 132 -15.46 13.96 -6.01
CA TRP A 132 -16.80 13.62 -6.49
C TRP A 132 -16.91 13.66 -8.02
N ASP A 133 -16.02 14.39 -8.69
CA ASP A 133 -15.91 14.39 -10.15
C ASP A 133 -14.52 13.98 -10.61
N THR A 134 -14.48 13.11 -11.62
CA THR A 134 -13.24 12.67 -12.28
C THR A 134 -12.63 13.73 -13.21
N ALA A 135 -13.31 14.84 -13.47
CA ALA A 135 -12.77 15.99 -14.20
C ALA A 135 -12.00 16.98 -13.30
N SER A 136 -12.05 16.80 -11.98
CA SER A 136 -11.20 17.53 -11.04
C SER A 136 -9.71 17.31 -11.32
N HIS A 137 -8.90 18.30 -10.94
CA HIS A 137 -7.46 18.26 -11.12
C HIS A 137 -6.75 17.68 -9.89
N LEU A 138 -5.76 16.82 -10.13
CA LEU A 138 -4.86 16.33 -9.10
C LEU A 138 -3.42 16.38 -9.61
N THR A 139 -2.57 17.07 -8.86
CA THR A 139 -1.11 17.03 -9.05
C THR A 139 -0.44 16.56 -7.77
N ILE A 140 0.57 15.72 -7.92
CA ILE A 140 1.43 15.28 -6.81
C ILE A 140 2.87 15.41 -7.27
N ASP A 141 3.67 16.20 -6.56
CA ASP A 141 5.09 16.42 -6.87
C ASP A 141 5.29 16.86 -8.33
N GLY A 142 4.41 17.75 -8.81
CA GLY A 142 4.41 18.25 -10.19
C GLY A 142 3.92 17.26 -11.27
N GLN A 143 3.51 16.04 -10.90
CA GLN A 143 2.94 15.05 -11.82
C GLN A 143 1.41 15.11 -11.80
N ASP A 144 0.80 15.29 -12.96
CA ASP A 144 -0.66 15.28 -13.11
C ASP A 144 -1.21 13.85 -13.12
N PHE A 145 -2.33 13.65 -12.43
CA PHE A 145 -3.03 12.39 -12.31
C PHE A 145 -4.43 12.48 -12.90
N ARG A 146 -4.76 11.57 -13.82
CA ARG A 146 -6.14 11.40 -14.29
C ARG A 146 -6.92 10.58 -13.28
N LEU A 147 -8.05 11.10 -12.84
CA LEU A 147 -8.95 10.42 -11.91
C LEU A 147 -9.74 9.30 -12.60
N VAL A 148 -9.88 8.18 -11.90
CA VAL A 148 -10.77 7.06 -12.24
C VAL A 148 -11.60 6.69 -11.01
N ASN A 149 -12.84 6.24 -11.21
CA ASN A 149 -13.80 5.98 -10.13
C ASN A 149 -14.40 4.56 -10.16
N SER A 150 -13.84 3.67 -10.98
CA SER A 150 -14.27 2.27 -11.11
C SER A 150 -13.14 1.40 -11.64
N VAL A 151 -13.24 0.09 -11.42
CA VAL A 151 -12.29 -0.88 -11.98
C VAL A 151 -12.35 -0.88 -13.51
N ALA A 152 -13.56 -0.78 -14.10
CA ALA A 152 -13.72 -0.67 -15.54
C ALA A 152 -13.07 0.61 -16.11
N GLY A 153 -13.22 1.75 -15.42
CA GLY A 153 -12.58 3.00 -15.81
C GLY A 153 -11.05 2.94 -15.73
N LEU A 154 -10.51 2.30 -14.69
CA LEU A 154 -9.08 2.00 -14.56
C LEU A 154 -8.59 1.13 -15.72
N ALA A 155 -9.26 0.00 -15.97
CA ALA A 155 -8.92 -0.92 -17.05
C ALA A 155 -8.89 -0.23 -18.43
N ALA A 156 -9.93 0.55 -18.74
CA ALA A 156 -10.01 1.29 -19.99
C ALA A 156 -8.90 2.35 -20.13
N ALA A 157 -8.58 3.06 -19.04
CA ALA A 157 -7.51 4.05 -19.03
C ALA A 157 -6.14 3.40 -19.27
N VAL A 158 -5.86 2.27 -18.63
CA VAL A 158 -4.60 1.51 -18.82
C VAL A 158 -4.52 0.93 -20.22
N ALA A 159 -5.61 0.37 -20.76
CA ALA A 159 -5.63 -0.17 -22.12
C ALA A 159 -5.33 0.90 -23.18
N ALA A 160 -5.86 2.12 -23.01
CA ALA A 160 -5.61 3.23 -23.91
C ALA A 160 -4.19 3.81 -23.74
N HIS A 161 -3.70 3.92 -22.50
CA HIS A 161 -2.42 4.55 -22.18
C HIS A 161 -1.72 3.80 -21.03
N PRO A 162 -0.97 2.72 -21.31
CA PRO A 162 -0.39 1.87 -20.27
C PRO A 162 0.59 2.59 -19.33
N GLY A 163 1.18 3.70 -19.79
CA GLY A 163 2.11 4.54 -19.03
C GLY A 163 1.47 5.72 -18.28
N ALA A 164 0.14 5.81 -18.23
CA ALA A 164 -0.54 6.96 -17.63
C ALA A 164 -0.39 7.04 -16.10
N SER A 165 -0.41 8.26 -15.58
CA SER A 165 -0.61 8.57 -14.15
C SER A 165 -2.10 8.57 -13.86
N LEU A 166 -2.56 7.63 -13.03
CA LEU A 166 -3.96 7.42 -12.70
C LEU A 166 -4.15 7.50 -11.20
N ALA A 167 -5.26 8.04 -10.73
CA ALA A 167 -5.59 8.05 -9.31
C ALA A 167 -7.03 7.61 -9.05
N LEU A 168 -7.24 6.82 -7.99
CA LEU A 168 -8.55 6.37 -7.58
C LEU A 168 -9.27 7.50 -6.85
N ALA A 169 -10.37 8.00 -7.44
CA ALA A 169 -11.09 9.19 -6.97
C ALA A 169 -11.76 9.01 -5.61
N ASN A 170 -12.30 7.83 -5.30
CA ASN A 170 -12.94 7.48 -4.02
C ASN A 170 -12.81 5.98 -3.77
N ASP A 171 -13.18 5.53 -2.57
CA ASP A 171 -13.49 4.12 -2.32
C ASP A 171 -14.46 3.58 -3.41
N TYR A 172 -14.22 2.36 -3.87
CA TYR A 172 -15.03 1.69 -4.88
C TYR A 172 -15.53 0.34 -4.37
N ASP A 173 -16.82 0.08 -4.47
CA ASP A 173 -17.41 -1.23 -4.18
C ASP A 173 -17.58 -2.03 -5.48
N ALA A 174 -16.66 -2.95 -5.74
CA ALA A 174 -16.67 -3.81 -6.92
C ALA A 174 -17.76 -4.88 -6.87
N LYS A 175 -18.57 -4.96 -5.80
CA LYS A 175 -19.79 -5.78 -5.81
C LYS A 175 -20.74 -5.39 -6.95
N ALA A 176 -20.75 -4.10 -7.33
CA ALA A 176 -21.53 -3.60 -8.46
C ALA A 176 -21.11 -4.21 -9.80
N ASP A 177 -19.86 -4.67 -9.92
CA ASP A 177 -19.30 -5.25 -11.16
C ASP A 177 -19.62 -6.75 -11.27
N GLY A 178 -20.07 -7.38 -10.18
CA GLY A 178 -20.23 -8.82 -10.09
C GLY A 178 -18.89 -9.56 -10.04
N GLN A 179 -18.90 -10.84 -10.41
CA GLN A 179 -17.68 -11.64 -10.47
C GLN A 179 -17.05 -11.52 -11.87
N TYR A 180 -15.82 -11.01 -11.93
CA TYR A 180 -15.06 -10.99 -13.18
C TYR A 180 -14.74 -12.40 -13.66
N LYS A 181 -14.76 -12.58 -14.98
CA LYS A 181 -14.38 -13.84 -15.66
C LYS A 181 -13.05 -13.77 -16.40
N SER A 182 -12.45 -12.59 -16.40
CA SER A 182 -11.16 -12.25 -16.98
C SER A 182 -10.53 -11.14 -16.15
N VAL A 183 -9.21 -11.04 -16.19
CA VAL A 183 -8.45 -10.03 -15.45
C VAL A 183 -8.82 -8.63 -15.92
N PRO A 184 -9.29 -7.72 -15.04
CA PRO A 184 -9.76 -6.41 -15.48
C PRO A 184 -8.65 -5.54 -16.06
N VAL A 185 -7.52 -5.42 -15.36
CA VAL A 185 -6.34 -4.70 -15.87
C VAL A 185 -5.36 -5.72 -16.46
N SER A 186 -5.73 -6.26 -17.62
CA SER A 186 -4.95 -7.28 -18.34
C SER A 186 -3.77 -6.71 -19.12
N THR A 187 -3.85 -5.45 -19.56
CA THR A 187 -2.74 -4.76 -20.24
C THR A 187 -1.62 -4.46 -19.25
N PRO A 188 -0.36 -4.90 -19.50
CA PRO A 188 0.76 -4.67 -18.58
C PRO A 188 0.95 -3.18 -18.25
N PHE A 189 0.71 -2.83 -16.98
CA PHE A 189 0.74 -1.45 -16.53
C PHE A 189 2.17 -0.94 -16.44
N ALA A 190 2.43 0.27 -16.93
CA ALA A 190 3.75 0.89 -17.02
C ALA A 190 3.81 2.30 -16.39
N GLY A 191 2.69 2.79 -15.84
CA GLY A 191 2.54 4.13 -15.27
C GLY A 191 2.53 4.16 -13.75
N THR A 192 1.89 5.18 -13.16
CA THR A 192 1.69 5.30 -11.70
C THR A 192 0.22 5.22 -11.38
N PHE A 193 -0.19 4.31 -10.48
CA PHE A 193 -1.54 4.26 -9.93
C PHE A 193 -1.51 4.66 -8.46
N GLU A 194 -2.13 5.80 -8.17
CA GLU A 194 -2.24 6.41 -6.85
C GLU A 194 -3.61 6.08 -6.24
N GLY A 195 -3.61 5.37 -5.12
CA GLY A 195 -4.82 4.99 -4.42
C GLY A 195 -5.40 6.12 -3.56
N LEU A 196 -4.62 7.16 -3.21
CA LEU A 196 -5.06 8.26 -2.35
C LEU A 196 -5.60 7.82 -0.98
N GLY A 197 -5.14 6.67 -0.49
CA GLY A 197 -5.68 6.03 0.70
C GLY A 197 -7.01 5.30 0.48
N ASN A 198 -7.61 5.37 -0.71
CA ASN A 198 -8.88 4.72 -1.02
C ASN A 198 -8.76 3.20 -1.13
N THR A 199 -9.92 2.55 -1.09
CA THR A 199 -10.08 1.09 -1.05
C THR A 199 -10.99 0.61 -2.16
N ILE A 200 -10.58 -0.45 -2.86
CA ILE A 200 -11.46 -1.24 -3.72
C ILE A 200 -11.97 -2.42 -2.89
N SER A 201 -13.26 -2.51 -2.66
CA SER A 201 -13.88 -3.56 -1.83
C SER A 201 -14.68 -4.56 -2.66
N ASN A 202 -14.84 -5.77 -2.13
CA ASN A 202 -15.63 -6.87 -2.73
C ASN A 202 -15.19 -7.26 -4.14
N PHE A 203 -13.91 -7.06 -4.49
CA PHE A 203 -13.35 -7.53 -5.74
C PHE A 203 -13.41 -9.06 -5.81
N SER A 204 -14.10 -9.61 -6.81
CA SER A 204 -14.15 -11.06 -7.02
C SER A 204 -13.88 -11.43 -8.46
N ILE A 205 -12.94 -12.35 -8.68
CA ILE A 205 -12.59 -12.89 -9.99
C ILE A 205 -12.60 -14.42 -9.91
N TRP A 206 -13.18 -15.04 -10.93
CA TRP A 206 -13.02 -16.46 -11.23
C TRP A 206 -12.61 -16.58 -12.69
N ASP A 207 -11.33 -16.89 -12.89
CA ASP A 207 -10.71 -16.96 -14.20
C ASP A 207 -10.13 -18.35 -14.44
N THR A 208 -10.49 -18.93 -15.58
CA THR A 208 -10.09 -20.29 -16.00
C THR A 208 -9.14 -20.29 -17.21
N ALA A 209 -8.74 -19.11 -17.70
CA ALA A 209 -8.09 -18.95 -19.00
C ALA A 209 -6.74 -18.23 -18.92
N GLU A 210 -6.59 -17.23 -18.04
CA GLU A 210 -5.39 -16.38 -17.98
C GLU A 210 -4.40 -16.85 -16.92
N ASN A 211 -3.09 -16.68 -17.16
CA ASN A 211 -2.05 -17.15 -16.23
C ASN A 211 -1.76 -16.22 -15.06
N ASN A 212 -2.18 -14.96 -15.13
CA ASN A 212 -1.82 -13.93 -14.16
C ASN A 212 -3.09 -13.30 -13.60
N ILE A 213 -3.61 -13.85 -12.50
CA ILE A 213 -4.97 -13.56 -12.02
C ILE A 213 -4.92 -12.69 -10.77
N ALA A 214 -5.32 -11.42 -10.92
CA ALA A 214 -5.46 -10.42 -9.86
C ALA A 214 -6.27 -9.21 -10.39
N LEU A 215 -6.31 -8.09 -9.66
CA LEU A 215 -6.80 -6.82 -10.24
C LEU A 215 -5.89 -6.37 -11.41
N PHE A 216 -4.57 -6.43 -11.20
CA PHE A 216 -3.56 -6.19 -12.23
C PHE A 216 -2.88 -7.49 -12.63
N ALA A 217 -2.98 -7.88 -13.91
CA ALA A 217 -2.26 -9.05 -14.42
C ALA A 217 -0.75 -8.87 -14.25
N SER A 218 -0.21 -7.70 -14.64
CA SER A 218 1.20 -7.40 -14.45
C SER A 218 1.51 -5.92 -14.39
N ILE A 219 2.58 -5.58 -13.66
CA ILE A 219 3.17 -4.24 -13.64
C ILE A 219 4.64 -4.29 -14.09
N LYS A 220 5.06 -3.34 -14.95
CA LYS A 220 6.39 -3.28 -15.56
C LYS A 220 7.41 -2.57 -14.65
N GLY A 221 8.69 -2.71 -14.99
CA GLY A 221 9.85 -2.23 -14.21
C GLY A 221 9.79 -0.80 -13.64
N LYS A 222 9.18 0.14 -14.35
CA LYS A 222 9.05 1.55 -13.92
C LYS A 222 7.68 1.90 -13.35
N ALA A 223 6.75 0.94 -13.35
CA ALA A 223 5.41 1.16 -12.87
C ALA A 223 5.39 1.26 -11.35
N VAL A 224 4.47 2.06 -10.82
CA VAL A 224 4.26 2.23 -9.37
C VAL A 224 2.78 2.05 -9.07
N ILE A 225 2.43 1.20 -8.12
CA ILE A 225 1.12 1.19 -7.48
C ILE A 225 1.32 1.60 -6.02
N ARG A 226 0.61 2.62 -5.55
CA ARG A 226 0.78 3.10 -4.19
C ARG A 226 -0.48 3.57 -3.47
N ASN A 227 -0.44 3.53 -2.14
CA ASN A 227 -1.48 4.02 -1.22
C ASN A 227 -2.89 3.46 -1.50
N LEU A 228 -2.96 2.19 -1.92
CA LEU A 228 -4.20 1.53 -2.32
C LEU A 228 -4.59 0.43 -1.33
N GLY A 229 -5.83 0.44 -0.89
CA GLY A 229 -6.44 -0.70 -0.19
C GLY A 229 -7.24 -1.61 -1.12
N MET A 230 -7.22 -2.89 -0.81
CA MET A 230 -8.18 -3.88 -1.27
C MET A 230 -8.87 -4.48 -0.04
N ALA A 231 -10.18 -4.69 -0.10
CA ALA A 231 -10.92 -5.30 1.01
C ALA A 231 -11.88 -6.39 0.51
N LYS A 232 -11.98 -7.51 1.25
CA LYS A 232 -12.88 -8.64 0.93
C LYS A 232 -12.63 -9.18 -0.49
N VAL A 233 -11.38 -9.50 -0.79
CA VAL A 233 -10.95 -10.00 -2.10
C VAL A 233 -11.29 -11.48 -2.25
N ASN A 234 -11.85 -11.89 -3.39
CA ASN A 234 -12.08 -13.30 -3.69
C ASN A 234 -11.50 -13.64 -5.07
N VAL A 235 -10.26 -14.16 -5.10
CA VAL A 235 -9.55 -14.58 -6.31
C VAL A 235 -9.58 -16.10 -6.42
N LEU A 236 -10.12 -16.58 -7.53
CA LEU A 236 -10.13 -17.98 -7.91
C LEU A 236 -9.44 -18.15 -9.26
N ALA A 237 -8.28 -18.79 -9.23
CA ALA A 237 -7.46 -19.08 -10.40
C ALA A 237 -7.57 -20.56 -10.79
N GLU A 238 -8.39 -20.86 -11.79
CA GLU A 238 -8.73 -22.23 -12.24
C GLU A 238 -8.20 -22.51 -13.67
N ASN A 239 -6.94 -22.18 -13.92
CA ASN A 239 -6.27 -22.58 -15.16
C ASN A 239 -5.32 -23.77 -14.92
N THR A 240 -4.85 -24.41 -15.99
CA THR A 240 -3.92 -25.54 -15.85
C THR A 240 -2.46 -25.07 -15.87
N PHE A 241 -1.77 -25.32 -14.74
CA PHE A 241 -0.32 -25.18 -14.51
C PHE A 241 0.25 -23.75 -14.56
N ASN A 242 1.00 -23.39 -13.52
CA ASN A 242 1.86 -22.21 -13.42
C ASN A 242 1.12 -20.86 -13.46
N ASN A 243 -0.06 -20.77 -12.84
CA ASN A 243 -0.68 -19.49 -12.57
C ASN A 243 0.08 -18.69 -11.50
N ALA A 244 0.19 -17.38 -11.72
CA ALA A 244 0.47 -16.43 -10.66
C ALA A 244 -0.84 -15.78 -10.22
N ALA A 245 -1.16 -15.84 -8.93
CA ALA A 245 -2.34 -15.22 -8.37
C ALA A 245 -2.00 -14.32 -7.20
N GLY A 246 -2.60 -13.13 -7.16
CA GLY A 246 -2.40 -12.15 -6.10
C GLY A 246 -3.69 -11.44 -5.74
N GLY A 247 -3.82 -11.00 -4.48
CA GLY A 247 -4.94 -10.16 -4.08
C GLY A 247 -4.97 -8.79 -4.77
N LEU A 248 -3.80 -8.28 -5.19
CA LEU A 248 -3.67 -7.01 -5.92
C LEU A 248 -2.98 -7.17 -7.28
N VAL A 249 -1.81 -7.82 -7.33
CA VAL A 249 -1.01 -7.98 -8.56
C VAL A 249 -0.61 -9.44 -8.73
N ALA A 250 -0.78 -10.01 -9.92
CA ALA A 250 -0.28 -11.37 -10.17
C ALA A 250 1.24 -11.37 -10.40
N TYR A 251 1.75 -10.50 -11.29
CA TYR A 251 3.19 -10.38 -11.57
C TYR A 251 3.71 -8.94 -11.40
N ASN A 252 4.66 -8.73 -10.48
CA ASN A 252 5.28 -7.44 -10.21
C ASN A 252 6.72 -7.36 -10.72
N ALA A 253 7.00 -6.51 -11.71
CA ALA A 253 8.37 -6.07 -12.01
C ALA A 253 8.65 -4.62 -11.54
N GLY A 254 7.63 -3.87 -11.16
CA GLY A 254 7.71 -2.46 -10.75
C GLY A 254 7.80 -2.27 -9.24
N THR A 255 7.14 -1.24 -8.71
CA THR A 255 7.10 -0.94 -7.27
C THR A 255 5.67 -0.96 -6.73
N ILE A 256 5.46 -1.69 -5.63
CA ILE A 256 4.23 -1.65 -4.83
C ILE A 256 4.58 -1.01 -3.49
N LEU A 257 3.89 0.08 -3.14
CA LEU A 257 4.23 0.91 -1.98
C LEU A 257 2.98 1.30 -1.18
N ASN A 258 2.96 1.09 0.14
CA ASN A 258 1.81 1.46 0.98
C ASN A 258 0.49 0.81 0.51
N CYS A 259 0.54 -0.45 0.05
CA CYS A 259 -0.64 -1.19 -0.39
C CYS A 259 -1.08 -2.21 0.64
N ARG A 260 -2.38 -2.50 0.70
CA ARG A 260 -2.93 -3.52 1.61
C ARG A 260 -3.99 -4.37 0.94
N VAL A 261 -4.10 -5.64 1.35
CA VAL A 261 -5.26 -6.49 1.06
C VAL A 261 -5.79 -7.03 2.38
N ASP A 262 -7.04 -6.71 2.71
CA ASP A 262 -7.64 -7.07 4.00
C ASP A 262 -8.95 -7.86 3.84
N GLY A 263 -8.92 -9.10 4.30
CA GLY A 263 -10.02 -10.04 4.23
C GLY A 263 -10.22 -10.69 2.86
N GLY A 264 -10.78 -11.89 2.90
CA GLY A 264 -11.12 -12.70 1.73
C GLY A 264 -10.14 -13.85 1.48
N THR A 265 -10.11 -14.35 0.24
CA THR A 265 -9.37 -15.55 -0.15
C THR A 265 -8.71 -15.38 -1.53
N VAL A 266 -7.48 -15.89 -1.67
CA VAL A 266 -6.78 -16.09 -2.94
C VAL A 266 -6.50 -17.58 -3.08
N ARG A 267 -7.11 -18.25 -4.08
CA ARG A 267 -7.00 -19.70 -4.22
C ARG A 267 -6.81 -20.18 -5.66
N THR A 268 -6.21 -21.36 -5.79
CA THR A 268 -6.09 -22.14 -7.02
C THR A 268 -6.42 -23.60 -6.75
N ASP A 269 -6.98 -24.29 -7.74
CA ASP A 269 -7.23 -25.73 -7.69
C ASP A 269 -6.11 -26.54 -8.41
N PHE A 270 -5.08 -25.85 -8.92
CA PHE A 270 -3.93 -26.42 -9.63
C PHE A 270 -2.59 -25.88 -9.11
N ALA A 271 -1.48 -26.50 -9.54
CA ALA A 271 -0.13 -26.03 -9.22
C ALA A 271 0.06 -24.57 -9.66
N GLY A 272 0.59 -23.74 -8.77
CA GLY A 272 0.61 -22.29 -8.94
C GLY A 272 1.44 -21.54 -7.91
N THR A 273 1.60 -20.24 -8.14
CA THR A 273 2.29 -19.31 -7.25
C THR A 273 1.31 -18.26 -6.74
N LEU A 274 1.07 -18.25 -5.42
CA LEU A 274 0.00 -17.46 -4.82
C LEU A 274 0.53 -16.61 -3.66
N GLY A 275 0.13 -15.34 -3.64
CA GLY A 275 0.33 -14.48 -2.50
C GLY A 275 -0.88 -13.64 -2.14
N GLY A 276 -1.05 -13.34 -0.85
CA GLY A 276 -2.16 -12.49 -0.40
C GLY A 276 -2.13 -11.09 -1.02
N LEU A 277 -0.94 -10.55 -1.32
CA LEU A 277 -0.76 -9.29 -2.04
C LEU A 277 -0.32 -9.52 -3.49
N VAL A 278 0.75 -10.31 -3.69
CA VAL A 278 1.37 -10.52 -5.00
C VAL A 278 1.64 -12.00 -5.26
N GLY A 279 1.33 -12.51 -6.46
CA GLY A 279 1.77 -13.85 -6.87
C GLY A 279 3.29 -13.94 -6.95
N ILE A 280 3.87 -13.31 -7.97
CA ILE A 280 5.31 -13.28 -8.25
C ILE A 280 5.83 -11.84 -8.23
N THR A 281 6.97 -11.60 -7.59
CA THR A 281 7.65 -10.29 -7.65
C THR A 281 9.11 -10.40 -8.08
N TYR A 282 9.46 -9.72 -9.17
CA TYR A 282 10.84 -9.36 -9.56
C TYR A 282 11.17 -7.91 -9.20
N GLY A 283 10.15 -7.10 -8.92
CA GLY A 283 10.28 -5.71 -8.51
C GLY A 283 10.37 -5.53 -7.00
N HIS A 284 9.89 -4.38 -6.54
CA HIS A 284 9.96 -3.96 -5.15
C HIS A 284 8.60 -3.97 -4.47
N ILE A 285 8.56 -4.38 -3.20
CA ILE A 285 7.38 -4.27 -2.33
C ILE A 285 7.82 -3.59 -1.03
N TYR A 286 7.22 -2.45 -0.74
CA TYR A 286 7.53 -1.64 0.43
C TYR A 286 6.27 -1.30 1.22
N ARG A 287 6.37 -1.34 2.55
CA ARG A 287 5.33 -0.81 3.45
C ARG A 287 3.94 -1.36 3.11
N SER A 288 3.87 -2.65 2.82
CA SER A 288 2.66 -3.29 2.32
C SER A 288 2.34 -4.56 3.09
N TRP A 289 1.07 -4.93 3.15
CA TRP A 289 0.64 -6.05 3.98
C TRP A 289 -0.59 -6.77 3.45
N ALA A 290 -0.80 -7.99 3.93
CA ALA A 290 -1.96 -8.80 3.57
C ALA A 290 -2.56 -9.52 4.77
N ASN A 291 -3.89 -9.57 4.85
CA ASN A 291 -4.67 -10.35 5.81
C ASN A 291 -5.73 -11.16 5.05
N VAL A 292 -5.27 -12.16 4.31
CA VAL A 292 -6.08 -12.92 3.33
C VAL A 292 -5.80 -14.40 3.50
N SER A 293 -6.82 -15.26 3.42
CA SER A 293 -6.60 -16.72 3.34
C SER A 293 -5.99 -17.05 1.98
N VAL A 294 -4.83 -17.71 1.94
CA VAL A 294 -4.19 -18.13 0.69
C VAL A 294 -4.20 -19.65 0.62
N GLU A 295 -4.81 -20.21 -0.43
CA GLU A 295 -5.11 -21.63 -0.55
C GLU A 295 -4.57 -22.17 -1.89
N GLY A 296 -3.42 -22.82 -1.85
CA GLY A 296 -2.80 -23.48 -3.00
C GLY A 296 -3.11 -24.97 -3.08
N ALA A 297 -3.04 -25.51 -4.30
CA ALA A 297 -3.11 -26.95 -4.52
C ALA A 297 -1.73 -27.62 -4.26
N GLN A 298 -1.55 -28.83 -4.78
CA GLN A 298 -0.24 -29.51 -4.77
C GLN A 298 0.79 -28.78 -5.67
N SER A 299 2.07 -28.94 -5.33
CA SER A 299 3.21 -28.36 -6.07
C SER A 299 3.11 -26.85 -6.24
N ALA A 300 2.62 -26.15 -5.22
CA ALA A 300 2.42 -24.71 -5.23
C ALA A 300 3.48 -23.95 -4.43
N GLU A 301 3.66 -22.68 -4.75
CA GLU A 301 4.47 -21.72 -3.99
C GLU A 301 3.51 -20.71 -3.36
N VAL A 302 3.27 -20.82 -2.06
CA VAL A 302 2.18 -20.11 -1.39
C VAL A 302 2.74 -19.30 -0.23
N GLY A 303 2.53 -17.98 -0.28
CA GLY A 303 2.91 -17.07 0.80
C GLY A 303 1.77 -16.19 1.27
N GLY A 304 1.74 -15.85 2.57
CA GLY A 304 0.70 -14.94 3.08
C GLY A 304 0.77 -13.55 2.44
N LEU A 305 1.96 -13.08 2.05
CA LEU A 305 2.15 -11.83 1.29
C LEU A 305 2.49 -12.10 -0.17
N VAL A 306 3.53 -12.90 -0.43
CA VAL A 306 4.08 -13.15 -1.77
C VAL A 306 4.27 -14.64 -2.01
N GLY A 307 3.83 -15.18 -3.15
CA GLY A 307 4.12 -16.57 -3.51
C GLY A 307 5.61 -16.80 -3.79
N ASN A 308 6.16 -16.06 -4.75
CA ASN A 308 7.57 -16.15 -5.16
C ASN A 308 8.22 -14.77 -5.31
N ALA A 309 9.37 -14.56 -4.65
CA ALA A 309 10.04 -13.27 -4.60
C ALA A 309 11.48 -13.32 -5.11
N HIS A 310 11.87 -12.40 -6.01
CA HIS A 310 13.21 -12.25 -6.59
C HIS A 310 13.83 -10.83 -6.44
N GLY A 311 13.07 -9.83 -5.96
CA GLY A 311 13.50 -8.43 -5.86
C GLY A 311 13.85 -7.95 -4.46
N GLN A 312 13.25 -6.82 -4.02
CA GLN A 312 13.36 -6.35 -2.62
C GLN A 312 11.99 -6.31 -1.97
N VAL A 313 11.89 -6.86 -0.77
CA VAL A 313 10.65 -6.89 0.02
C VAL A 313 10.98 -6.37 1.42
N GLN A 314 10.41 -5.23 1.78
CA GLN A 314 10.78 -4.58 3.04
C GLN A 314 9.61 -3.86 3.72
N ASN A 315 9.60 -3.88 5.06
CA ASN A 315 8.57 -3.26 5.88
C ASN A 315 7.21 -3.88 5.55
N VAL A 316 7.07 -5.18 5.75
CA VAL A 316 5.89 -5.92 5.29
C VAL A 316 5.34 -6.86 6.36
N TYR A 317 4.06 -7.20 6.27
CA TYR A 317 3.52 -8.24 7.15
C TYR A 317 2.35 -9.01 6.55
N ALA A 318 2.13 -10.22 7.06
CA ALA A 318 1.02 -11.09 6.65
C ALA A 318 0.32 -11.72 7.86
N LEU A 319 -1.01 -11.60 7.91
CA LEU A 319 -1.81 -12.08 9.05
C LEU A 319 -2.72 -13.27 8.70
N GLY A 320 -3.02 -13.44 7.42
CA GLY A 320 -3.95 -14.45 6.96
C GLY A 320 -3.37 -15.86 6.94
N ARG A 321 -4.24 -16.86 7.05
CA ARG A 321 -3.88 -18.27 7.01
C ARG A 321 -3.35 -18.67 5.62
N VAL A 322 -2.36 -19.56 5.58
CA VAL A 322 -1.76 -20.09 4.36
C VAL A 322 -1.85 -21.62 4.35
N ILE A 323 -2.49 -22.19 3.32
CA ILE A 323 -2.65 -23.63 3.14
C ILE A 323 -2.18 -24.01 1.75
N ALA A 324 -1.43 -25.11 1.64
CA ALA A 324 -1.13 -25.72 0.34
C ALA A 324 -1.23 -27.25 0.38
N GLY A 325 -1.29 -27.87 -0.80
CA GLY A 325 -1.26 -29.32 -0.95
C GLY A 325 0.15 -29.92 -0.85
N ASP A 326 0.28 -31.16 -1.30
CA ASP A 326 1.54 -31.91 -1.28
C ASP A 326 2.65 -31.21 -2.07
N GLN A 327 3.92 -31.46 -1.70
CA GLN A 327 5.11 -30.99 -2.41
C GLN A 327 5.22 -29.46 -2.62
N SER A 328 4.52 -28.67 -1.79
CA SER A 328 4.45 -27.22 -1.91
C SER A 328 5.50 -26.50 -1.06
N ASP A 329 5.81 -25.24 -1.40
CA ASP A 329 6.45 -24.27 -0.50
C ASP A 329 5.39 -23.42 0.17
N VAL A 330 5.36 -23.40 1.50
CA VAL A 330 4.34 -22.69 2.26
C VAL A 330 5.00 -21.83 3.33
N GLY A 331 4.89 -20.52 3.18
CA GLY A 331 5.43 -19.55 4.14
C GLY A 331 4.38 -18.59 4.66
N GLY A 332 4.40 -18.27 5.96
CA GLY A 332 3.49 -17.26 6.50
C GLY A 332 3.65 -15.88 5.86
N LEU A 333 4.86 -15.53 5.40
CA LEU A 333 5.16 -14.30 4.66
C LEU A 333 5.41 -14.57 3.16
N ILE A 334 6.39 -15.43 2.83
CA ILE A 334 6.78 -15.73 1.44
C ILE A 334 6.88 -17.24 1.23
N GLY A 335 6.29 -17.77 0.16
CA GLY A 335 6.42 -19.19 -0.20
C GLY A 335 7.85 -19.55 -0.59
N TYR A 336 8.31 -19.04 -1.73
CA TYR A 336 9.68 -19.23 -2.23
C TYR A 336 10.44 -17.90 -2.31
N ASN A 337 11.56 -17.80 -1.61
CA ASN A 337 12.36 -16.57 -1.54
C ASN A 337 13.72 -16.66 -2.25
N PHE A 338 13.87 -15.84 -3.31
CA PHE A 338 15.11 -15.40 -3.95
C PHE A 338 15.34 -13.89 -3.78
N ALA A 339 14.56 -13.20 -2.94
CA ALA A 339 14.64 -11.75 -2.75
C ALA A 339 15.49 -11.39 -1.52
N HIS A 340 15.92 -10.13 -1.48
CA HIS A 340 16.37 -9.50 -0.24
C HIS A 340 15.16 -9.08 0.57
N VAL A 341 14.93 -9.76 1.70
CA VAL A 341 13.77 -9.54 2.56
C VAL A 341 14.23 -9.00 3.91
N ARG A 342 13.61 -7.91 4.37
CA ARG A 342 13.87 -7.36 5.70
C ARG A 342 12.68 -6.69 6.35
N ASP A 343 12.75 -6.53 7.66
CA ASP A 343 11.77 -5.79 8.46
C ASP A 343 10.34 -6.29 8.20
N GLY A 344 10.05 -7.53 8.57
CA GLY A 344 8.72 -8.08 8.31
C GLY A 344 8.28 -9.14 9.29
N TYR A 345 6.97 -9.42 9.32
CA TYR A 345 6.46 -10.47 10.20
C TYR A 345 5.24 -11.19 9.67
N SER A 346 4.96 -12.35 10.25
CA SER A 346 3.74 -13.13 9.96
C SER A 346 3.10 -13.74 11.20
N THR A 347 1.78 -13.84 11.21
CA THR A 347 1.00 -14.40 12.34
C THR A 347 -0.05 -15.42 11.91
N GLY A 348 -0.26 -15.62 10.61
CA GLY A 348 -1.26 -16.58 10.12
C GLY A 348 -0.83 -18.03 10.33
N GLN A 349 -1.81 -18.91 10.56
CA GLN A 349 -1.57 -20.35 10.55
C GLN A 349 -1.04 -20.79 9.18
N VAL A 350 -0.03 -21.67 9.17
CA VAL A 350 0.58 -22.22 7.95
C VAL A 350 0.46 -23.74 7.97
N SER A 351 -0.01 -24.34 6.87
CA SER A 351 -0.08 -25.79 6.72
C SER A 351 0.16 -26.26 5.29
N GLY A 352 0.72 -27.45 5.13
CA GLY A 352 1.01 -28.06 3.85
C GLY A 352 0.72 -29.56 3.85
N GLY A 353 0.55 -30.13 2.67
CA GLY A 353 0.37 -31.58 2.48
C GLY A 353 1.66 -32.38 2.66
N GLN A 354 1.65 -33.62 2.16
CA GLN A 354 2.79 -34.52 2.21
C GLN A 354 4.02 -33.90 1.49
N ASN A 355 5.19 -33.95 2.14
CA ASN A 355 6.45 -33.40 1.63
C ASN A 355 6.43 -31.88 1.35
N ALA A 356 5.45 -31.15 1.87
CA ALA A 356 5.46 -29.69 1.80
C ALA A 356 6.55 -29.10 2.69
N ARG A 357 7.16 -28.01 2.23
CA ARG A 357 8.14 -27.19 2.94
C ARG A 357 7.40 -26.06 3.64
N VAL A 358 7.04 -26.28 4.91
CA VAL A 358 6.23 -25.36 5.71
C VAL A 358 7.09 -24.59 6.70
N GLY A 359 7.09 -23.26 6.62
CA GLY A 359 7.74 -22.38 7.60
C GLY A 359 6.84 -21.23 8.05
N GLY A 360 6.99 -20.84 9.31
CA GLY A 360 6.20 -19.79 9.94
C GLY A 360 6.35 -18.45 9.25
N SER A 361 7.52 -18.15 8.68
CA SER A 361 7.77 -16.97 7.84
C SER A 361 8.01 -17.33 6.38
N LEU A 362 8.90 -18.27 6.08
CA LEU A 362 9.32 -18.59 4.71
C LEU A 362 9.14 -20.10 4.45
N GLY A 363 8.63 -20.48 3.28
CA GLY A 363 8.67 -21.89 2.87
C GLY A 363 10.12 -22.30 2.58
N THR A 364 10.70 -21.70 1.54
CA THR A 364 12.11 -21.87 1.19
C THR A 364 12.78 -20.51 1.00
N THR A 365 14.07 -20.41 1.31
CA THR A 365 14.89 -19.22 1.01
C THR A 365 16.25 -19.60 0.43
N GLN A 366 16.72 -18.82 -0.54
CA GLN A 366 18.01 -18.99 -1.23
C GLN A 366 18.99 -17.84 -0.94
N LEU A 367 18.50 -16.73 -0.38
CA LEU A 367 19.31 -15.58 0.02
C LEU A 367 19.15 -15.31 1.53
N PRO A 368 20.15 -14.65 2.15
CA PRO A 368 20.02 -14.14 3.51
C PRO A 368 18.86 -13.15 3.64
N VAL A 369 18.22 -13.19 4.80
CA VAL A 369 17.12 -12.29 5.20
C VAL A 369 17.48 -11.64 6.54
N HIS A 370 16.81 -10.54 6.89
CA HIS A 370 17.11 -9.78 8.10
C HIS A 370 15.83 -9.37 8.83
N ASP A 371 15.83 -9.38 10.16
CA ASP A 371 14.75 -8.81 10.97
C ASP A 371 13.34 -9.30 10.54
N LEU A 372 13.22 -10.61 10.27
CA LEU A 372 11.95 -11.27 10.04
C LEU A 372 11.48 -11.94 11.32
N TYR A 373 10.18 -11.81 11.60
CA TYR A 373 9.55 -12.34 12.80
C TYR A 373 8.34 -13.21 12.45
N TRP A 374 8.04 -14.21 13.26
CA TRP A 374 6.84 -15.00 13.09
C TRP A 374 6.27 -15.43 14.43
N ASP A 375 4.95 -15.54 14.49
CA ASP A 375 4.24 -15.93 15.70
C ASP A 375 4.29 -17.45 15.90
N THR A 376 4.95 -17.88 16.98
CA THR A 376 5.16 -19.29 17.29
C THR A 376 3.92 -20.00 17.84
N GLU A 377 2.93 -19.24 18.30
CA GLU A 377 1.72 -19.77 18.92
C GLU A 377 0.59 -19.93 17.90
N THR A 378 0.53 -19.06 16.89
CA THR A 378 -0.55 -19.07 15.88
C THR A 378 -0.16 -19.75 14.56
N SER A 379 1.13 -19.79 14.20
CA SER A 379 1.58 -20.31 12.91
C SER A 379 1.36 -21.81 12.72
N GLY A 380 1.24 -22.59 13.80
CA GLY A 380 1.05 -24.05 13.73
C GLY A 380 2.31 -24.84 13.33
N THR A 381 3.49 -24.23 13.37
CA THR A 381 4.80 -24.86 13.10
C THR A 381 5.85 -24.42 14.13
N THR A 382 6.95 -25.16 14.25
CA THR A 382 8.09 -24.84 15.12
C THR A 382 9.29 -24.28 14.36
N PHE A 383 9.16 -24.10 13.04
CA PHE A 383 10.24 -23.63 12.17
C PHE A 383 9.84 -22.35 11.45
N GLY A 384 10.69 -21.34 11.47
CA GLY A 384 10.50 -20.08 10.73
C GLY A 384 10.77 -20.22 9.24
N VAL A 385 11.65 -21.16 8.86
CA VAL A 385 11.92 -21.61 7.48
C VAL A 385 11.75 -23.12 7.42
N ALA A 386 11.25 -23.71 6.34
CA ALA A 386 10.96 -25.15 6.35
C ALA A 386 12.12 -26.03 6.85
N GLY A 387 11.88 -26.77 7.93
CA GLY A 387 12.82 -27.70 8.55
C GLY A 387 13.97 -27.07 9.34
N THR A 388 14.03 -25.73 9.48
CA THR A 388 15.14 -25.06 10.17
C THR A 388 14.77 -23.68 10.73
N ASN A 389 15.62 -23.15 11.60
CA ASN A 389 15.62 -21.74 11.99
C ASN A 389 16.98 -21.18 11.59
N ILE A 390 16.97 -20.06 10.85
CA ILE A 390 18.17 -19.41 10.32
C ILE A 390 18.32 -18.02 10.93
N ASP A 391 19.54 -17.49 10.91
CA ASP A 391 19.78 -16.10 11.28
C ASP A 391 18.92 -15.15 10.42
N GLY A 392 18.38 -14.13 11.07
CA GLY A 392 17.46 -13.16 10.44
C GLY A 392 15.99 -13.57 10.41
N VAL A 393 15.64 -14.78 10.88
CA VAL A 393 14.26 -15.23 11.08
C VAL A 393 14.05 -15.65 12.54
N THR A 394 13.32 -14.85 13.30
CA THR A 394 13.14 -15.03 14.75
C THR A 394 11.70 -15.38 15.09
N GLY A 395 11.49 -16.52 15.76
CA GLY A 395 10.18 -16.85 16.34
C GLY A 395 9.93 -16.02 17.59
N MET A 396 8.72 -15.46 17.71
CA MET A 396 8.25 -14.73 18.88
C MET A 396 6.86 -15.26 19.26
N THR A 397 6.54 -15.29 20.55
CA THR A 397 5.17 -15.54 21.00
C THR A 397 4.23 -14.39 20.60
N THR A 398 2.93 -14.62 20.63
CA THR A 398 1.93 -13.55 20.41
C THR A 398 2.17 -12.40 21.38
N ALA A 399 2.40 -12.71 22.65
CA ALA A 399 2.64 -11.71 23.69
C ALA A 399 3.91 -10.88 23.44
N GLU A 400 5.00 -11.50 22.98
CA GLU A 400 6.24 -10.78 22.66
C GLU A 400 6.06 -9.84 21.47
N LEU A 401 5.38 -10.28 20.40
CA LEU A 401 5.06 -9.42 19.26
C LEU A 401 4.15 -8.26 19.66
N GLN A 402 3.28 -8.43 20.65
CA GLN A 402 2.37 -7.38 21.14
C GLN A 402 2.98 -6.45 22.20
N ALA A 403 4.16 -6.80 22.76
CA ALA A 403 4.79 -6.05 23.84
C ALA A 403 5.60 -4.83 23.38
N GLY A 404 6.09 -4.84 22.13
CA GLY A 404 6.92 -3.79 21.59
C GLY A 404 7.19 -3.97 20.09
N LEU A 405 7.83 -2.97 19.48
CA LEU A 405 8.41 -3.13 18.15
C LEU A 405 9.60 -4.11 18.23
N PRO A 406 9.64 -5.17 17.40
CA PRO A 406 10.79 -6.06 17.32
C PRO A 406 12.08 -5.33 16.91
N PRO A 407 13.28 -5.87 17.20
CA PRO A 407 14.53 -5.31 16.69
C PRO A 407 14.52 -5.10 15.16
N GLY A 408 15.18 -4.06 14.68
CA GLY A 408 15.14 -3.66 13.26
C GLY A 408 13.91 -2.83 12.86
N PHE A 409 12.78 -2.95 13.57
CA PHE A 409 11.58 -2.17 13.26
C PHE A 409 11.74 -0.72 13.78
N LEU A 410 12.01 0.20 12.86
CA LEU A 410 12.23 1.60 13.20
C LEU A 410 10.92 2.33 13.54
N ASN A 411 10.94 3.04 14.67
CA ASN A 411 9.84 3.93 15.07
C ASN A 411 9.59 4.99 13.99
N GLY A 412 8.32 5.28 13.71
CA GLY A 412 7.89 6.17 12.63
C GLY A 412 7.59 5.43 11.32
N SER A 413 8.34 4.39 10.97
CA SER A 413 7.93 3.45 9.90
C SER A 413 6.91 2.46 10.43
N TRP A 414 7.19 1.92 11.62
CA TRP A 414 6.32 1.04 12.38
C TRP A 414 5.72 1.78 13.58
N SER A 415 4.57 1.29 14.03
CA SER A 415 3.85 1.76 15.21
C SER A 415 3.15 0.57 15.87
N GLN A 416 2.75 0.72 17.12
CA GLN A 416 2.03 -0.30 17.85
C GLN A 416 1.01 0.31 18.80
N SER A 417 -0.15 -0.33 18.91
CA SER A 417 -1.22 0.09 19.80
C SER A 417 -2.14 -1.10 20.06
N ALA A 418 -2.49 -1.36 21.31
CA ALA A 418 -3.44 -2.42 21.68
C ALA A 418 -4.81 -2.29 20.96
N LYS A 419 -5.14 -1.11 20.42
CA LYS A 419 -6.40 -0.84 19.72
C LYS A 419 -6.32 -1.02 18.20
N VAL A 420 -5.12 -1.14 17.64
CA VAL A 420 -4.89 -1.23 16.19
C VAL A 420 -4.19 -2.54 15.91
N ASN A 421 -4.60 -3.24 14.84
CA ASN A 421 -3.97 -4.48 14.43
C ASN A 421 -3.89 -5.52 15.57
N GLN A 422 -4.90 -5.57 16.45
CA GLN A 422 -4.95 -6.46 17.61
C GLN A 422 -3.72 -6.35 18.54
N GLY A 423 -3.04 -5.20 18.57
CA GLY A 423 -1.82 -5.01 19.36
C GLY A 423 -0.52 -5.40 18.65
N PHE A 424 -0.58 -6.03 17.47
CA PHE A 424 0.61 -6.32 16.68
C PHE A 424 1.20 -5.03 16.06
N PRO A 425 2.51 -5.01 15.73
CA PRO A 425 3.13 -3.90 15.01
C PRO A 425 2.42 -3.65 13.68
N TYR A 426 2.25 -2.39 13.30
CA TYR A 426 1.64 -2.01 12.03
C TYR A 426 2.40 -0.86 11.39
N LEU A 427 2.25 -0.72 10.08
CA LEU A 427 2.91 0.33 9.31
C LEU A 427 2.20 1.67 9.50
N ALA A 428 2.92 2.69 9.96
CA ALA A 428 2.32 3.99 10.29
C ALA A 428 1.71 4.68 9.07
N ALA A 429 2.32 4.52 7.90
CA ALA A 429 1.90 5.08 6.61
C ALA A 429 0.84 4.24 5.87
N ASN A 430 0.47 3.08 6.41
CA ASN A 430 -0.55 2.19 5.83
C ASN A 430 -1.16 1.29 6.93
N PRO A 431 -1.83 1.88 7.94
CA PRO A 431 -2.40 1.12 9.04
C PRO A 431 -3.65 0.33 8.60
N PRO A 432 -4.01 -0.75 9.32
CA PRO A 432 -5.35 -1.36 9.23
C PRO A 432 -6.45 -0.32 9.49
N ARG A 433 -7.59 -0.46 8.80
CA ARG A 433 -8.71 0.49 8.82
C ARG A 433 -9.97 -0.06 9.46
#